data_AF-B5L6E3-F1
#
_entry.id   AF-B5L6E3-F1
#
_cell.length_a   1.000
_cell.length_b   1.000
_cell.length_c   1.000
_cell.angle_alpha   90.00
_cell.angle_beta   90.00
_cell.angle_gamma   90.00
#
_symmetry.space_group_name_H-M   'P 1'
#
loop_
_entity.id
_entity.type
_entity.pdbx_description
1 polymer ?
#
loop_
_entity_poly.entity_id
_entity_poly.type
_entity_poly.pdbx_seq_one_letter_code
_entity_poly.pdbx_strand_id
1 'polypeptide(L)'
;LLLRDVIDLETTYGGGPDAEIAAEEADAEGDDFEAAAVETDDDEDDEAETETPEPTGAPASDEEEEDDDEESDDDSEGEEGEGDGDDEDDDENEQVNVSLSKMEEELTEQVLEKFELIAKTYEKLHKAQEQRLVAMNKGETVPAATEKRYAKLKGEMVDLMEDVHLNNFRIEELLDHLTGLNNRLLGLEGKLLRFADRCKIKRPDFVKQYQGHELDPNWMERVGELPGKGWKAFIERYPDEIAQLREQVGGVSAE
;
A
#
# COMPACT_ATOMS: atom_id res chain seq x y z
N LEU A 1 11.27 -4.05 19.06
CA LEU A 1 11.22 -3.53 17.69
C LEU A 1 12.62 -3.03 17.40
N LEU A 2 13.34 -3.72 16.53
CA LEU A 2 14.64 -3.25 16.06
C LEU A 2 14.39 -2.25 14.92
N LEU A 3 15.29 -1.28 14.75
CA LEU A 3 15.16 -0.25 13.72
C LEU A 3 15.13 -0.87 12.31
N ARG A 4 15.93 -1.92 12.13
CA ARG A 4 15.99 -2.76 10.92
C ARG A 4 14.67 -3.42 10.52
N ASP A 5 13.75 -3.62 11.48
CA ASP A 5 12.44 -4.23 11.21
C ASP A 5 11.45 -3.21 10.62
N VAL A 6 11.75 -1.92 10.75
CA VAL A 6 10.85 -0.81 10.38
C VAL A 6 11.38 -0.03 9.20
N ILE A 7 12.69 0.25 9.17
CA ILE A 7 13.35 1.02 8.11
C ILE A 7 14.44 0.21 7.42
N ASP A 8 14.71 0.57 6.18
CA ASP A 8 15.88 0.13 5.43
C ASP A 8 17.11 0.89 5.92
N LEU A 9 17.98 0.21 6.67
CA LEU A 9 19.19 0.79 7.24
C LEU A 9 20.23 1.14 6.17
N GLU A 10 20.35 0.36 5.10
CA GLU A 10 21.36 0.61 4.05
C GLU A 10 21.00 1.87 3.26
N THR A 11 19.73 1.97 2.83
CA THR A 11 19.24 3.14 2.11
C THR A 11 19.24 4.39 3.01
N THR A 12 18.90 4.25 4.29
CA THR A 12 18.90 5.39 5.23
C THR A 12 20.31 5.84 5.61
N TYR A 13 21.28 4.91 5.72
CA TYR A 13 22.68 5.22 6.00
C TYR A 13 23.37 5.87 4.78
N GLY A 14 23.18 5.27 3.60
CA GLY A 14 23.71 5.76 2.32
C GLY A 14 22.97 6.96 1.72
N GLY A 15 21.90 7.44 2.35
CA GLY A 15 21.21 8.69 2.01
C GLY A 15 21.28 9.75 3.12
N GLY A 16 22.04 9.48 4.19
CA GLY A 16 22.26 10.43 5.27
C GLY A 16 23.27 11.52 4.90
N PRO A 17 23.45 12.55 5.75
CA PRO A 17 24.38 13.66 5.47
C PRO A 17 25.82 13.19 5.20
N ASP A 18 26.26 12.06 5.77
CA ASP A 18 27.60 11.50 5.48
C ASP A 18 27.72 10.91 4.06
N ALA A 19 26.63 10.44 3.46
CA ALA A 19 26.64 9.97 2.07
C ALA A 19 26.48 11.13 1.07
N GLU A 20 25.78 12.20 1.46
CA GLU A 20 25.74 13.46 0.71
C GLU A 20 27.14 14.11 0.68
N ILE A 21 27.86 14.07 1.82
CA ILE A 21 29.26 14.50 1.91
C ILE A 21 30.18 13.57 1.11
N ALA A 22 30.01 12.24 1.17
CA ALA A 22 30.80 11.31 0.38
C ALA A 22 30.54 11.45 -1.13
N ALA A 23 29.32 11.79 -1.54
CA ALA A 23 28.99 12.10 -2.92
C ALA A 23 29.59 13.45 -3.39
N GLU A 24 29.59 14.48 -2.53
CA GLU A 24 30.26 15.76 -2.80
C GLU A 24 31.80 15.61 -2.86
N GLU A 25 32.40 14.75 -2.03
CA GLU A 25 33.85 14.47 -2.09
C GLU A 25 34.23 13.62 -3.31
N ALA A 26 33.36 12.68 -3.74
CA ALA A 26 33.56 11.92 -4.96
C ALA A 26 33.44 12.77 -6.24
N ASP A 27 32.57 13.79 -6.24
CA ASP A 27 32.43 14.76 -7.35
C ASP A 27 33.60 15.78 -7.36
N ALA A 28 34.24 16.01 -6.20
CA ALA A 28 35.42 16.88 -6.09
C ALA A 28 36.74 16.23 -6.54
N GLU A 29 36.84 14.90 -6.57
CA GLU A 29 38.02 14.16 -7.08
C GLU A 29 37.89 13.75 -8.57
N GLY A 30 36.79 14.09 -9.24
CA GLY A 30 36.45 13.66 -10.59
C GLY A 30 36.58 14.73 -11.69
N ASP A 31 37.58 15.62 -11.66
CA ASP A 31 37.83 16.57 -12.77
C ASP A 31 39.28 16.51 -13.27
N ASP A 32 39.56 15.51 -14.10
CA ASP A 32 40.48 15.65 -15.24
C ASP A 32 40.20 14.51 -16.24
N PHE A 33 39.37 14.75 -17.26
CA PHE A 33 39.67 14.35 -18.64
C PHE A 33 38.64 14.92 -19.63
N GLU A 34 39.06 16.05 -20.21
CA GLU A 34 39.02 16.41 -21.63
C GLU A 34 37.74 16.20 -22.46
N ALA A 35 37.16 17.34 -22.84
CA ALA A 35 36.12 17.51 -23.84
C ALA A 35 36.50 16.95 -25.23
N ALA A 36 35.57 16.22 -25.86
CA ALA A 36 35.55 16.04 -27.30
C ALA A 36 34.11 16.12 -27.84
N ALA A 37 33.83 17.22 -28.53
CA ALA A 37 32.62 17.46 -29.29
C ALA A 37 32.62 16.62 -30.59
N VAL A 38 31.47 16.05 -30.96
CA VAL A 38 31.10 15.76 -32.35
C VAL A 38 29.59 15.99 -32.52
N GLU A 39 29.25 16.96 -33.37
CA GLU A 39 27.93 17.15 -33.98
C GLU A 39 27.72 16.20 -35.17
N THR A 40 26.46 15.84 -35.44
CA THR A 40 25.79 15.86 -36.78
C THR A 40 24.34 15.37 -36.60
N ASP A 41 23.36 16.24 -36.85
CA ASP A 41 22.39 16.26 -37.98
C ASP A 41 21.36 15.11 -37.95
N ASP A 42 20.08 15.39 -37.65
CA ASP A 42 19.01 15.91 -38.54
C ASP A 42 18.18 14.73 -39.12
N ASP A 43 16.92 14.60 -38.70
CA ASP A 43 15.74 14.44 -39.58
C ASP A 43 14.45 14.18 -38.77
N GLU A 44 13.36 14.76 -39.27
CA GLU A 44 12.01 14.87 -38.72
C GLU A 44 11.08 13.65 -38.98
N ASP A 45 9.86 13.75 -38.45
CA ASP A 45 8.60 13.04 -38.79
C ASP A 45 8.44 11.57 -38.33
N ASP A 46 7.26 11.03 -38.00
CA ASP A 46 5.92 11.49 -37.60
C ASP A 46 5.12 10.19 -37.36
N GLU A 47 3.96 10.32 -36.72
CA GLU A 47 2.80 9.44 -36.76
C GLU A 47 2.76 8.17 -35.88
N ALA A 48 1.60 8.09 -35.23
CA ALA A 48 1.11 7.04 -34.38
C ALA A 48 0.58 5.84 -35.17
N GLU A 49 0.52 4.66 -34.56
CA GLU A 49 -0.75 3.93 -34.46
C GLU A 49 -0.69 2.80 -33.42
N THR A 50 -1.84 2.65 -32.77
CA THR A 50 -2.26 1.62 -31.84
C THR A 50 -2.41 0.27 -32.53
N GLU A 51 -2.11 -0.85 -31.86
CA GLU A 51 -2.97 -2.06 -31.95
C GLU A 51 -2.66 -3.09 -30.85
N THR A 52 -3.75 -3.53 -30.21
CA THR A 52 -3.87 -4.64 -29.25
C THR A 52 -3.66 -6.02 -29.89
N PRO A 53 -3.31 -7.05 -29.10
CA PRO A 53 -3.91 -8.36 -29.38
C PRO A 53 -4.31 -9.19 -28.13
N GLU A 54 -5.48 -9.83 -28.26
CA GLU A 54 -5.98 -11.01 -27.53
C GLU A 54 -6.81 -11.82 -28.57
N PRO A 55 -7.20 -13.09 -28.34
CA PRO A 55 -6.40 -14.28 -28.07
C PRO A 55 -6.82 -15.47 -28.96
N THR A 56 -5.98 -16.50 -29.10
CA THR A 56 -6.33 -17.83 -29.67
C THR A 56 -5.41 -18.85 -29.01
N GLY A 57 -5.80 -20.03 -28.53
CA GLY A 57 -6.88 -20.95 -28.87
C GLY A 57 -6.27 -22.36 -28.88
N ALA A 58 -6.75 -23.25 -28.01
CA ALA A 58 -6.31 -24.64 -27.76
C ALA A 58 -6.41 -25.58 -29.00
N PRO A 59 -5.99 -26.89 -29.00
CA PRO A 59 -6.49 -28.01 -28.13
C PRO A 59 -5.36 -28.97 -27.64
N ALA A 60 -5.44 -29.80 -26.58
CA ALA A 60 -6.39 -30.80 -26.02
C ALA A 60 -6.13 -32.27 -26.48
N SER A 61 -5.77 -33.14 -25.50
CA SER A 61 -6.07 -34.59 -25.35
C SER A 61 -5.30 -35.13 -24.11
N ASP A 62 -5.87 -35.41 -22.92
CA ASP A 62 -6.68 -36.58 -22.47
C ASP A 62 -5.89 -37.92 -22.57
N GLU A 63 -5.75 -38.83 -21.61
CA GLU A 63 -6.52 -39.27 -20.43
C GLU A 63 -5.60 -39.95 -19.37
N GLU A 64 -5.99 -39.81 -18.09
CA GLU A 64 -6.10 -40.75 -16.94
C GLU A 64 -5.12 -41.92 -16.68
N GLU A 65 -4.77 -42.12 -15.39
CA GLU A 65 -5.00 -43.35 -14.57
C GLU A 65 -4.59 -43.10 -13.09
N GLU A 66 -5.37 -43.68 -12.16
CA GLU A 66 -5.30 -43.59 -10.69
C GLU A 66 -4.44 -44.70 -10.03
N ASP A 67 -4.14 -44.49 -8.74
CA ASP A 67 -3.73 -45.42 -7.65
C ASP A 67 -2.34 -46.08 -7.69
N ASP A 68 -1.52 -45.82 -6.64
CA ASP A 68 -1.22 -46.83 -5.61
C ASP A 68 -0.52 -46.19 -4.37
N ASP A 69 -0.76 -46.82 -3.22
CA ASP A 69 -0.24 -46.58 -1.87
C ASP A 69 1.30 -46.71 -1.76
N GLU A 70 1.92 -46.04 -0.76
CA GLU A 70 2.67 -46.69 0.34
C GLU A 70 3.48 -45.68 1.17
N GLU A 71 3.36 -45.81 2.50
CA GLU A 71 4.23 -45.21 3.51
C GLU A 71 5.62 -45.88 3.55
N SER A 72 6.68 -45.12 3.85
CA SER A 72 7.77 -45.59 4.72
C SER A 72 8.68 -44.44 5.13
N ASP A 73 8.81 -44.29 6.44
CA ASP A 73 9.84 -43.57 7.17
C ASP A 73 11.17 -44.36 7.19
N ASP A 74 12.21 -43.76 7.76
CA ASP A 74 13.45 -44.33 8.32
C ASP A 74 14.74 -44.44 7.45
N ASP A 75 15.63 -43.47 7.72
CA ASP A 75 17.00 -43.62 8.23
C ASP A 75 18.04 -44.54 7.53
N SER A 76 19.12 -43.90 7.06
CA SER A 76 20.47 -44.49 7.16
C SER A 76 21.55 -43.41 7.08
N GLU A 77 22.28 -43.31 8.19
CA GLU A 77 23.54 -42.61 8.34
C GLU A 77 24.65 -43.09 7.39
N GLY A 78 25.54 -42.13 7.06
CA GLY A 78 26.99 -42.32 7.15
C GLY A 78 27.73 -42.69 5.87
N GLU A 79 28.52 -41.75 5.33
CA GLU A 79 29.95 -41.99 5.14
C GLU A 79 30.74 -40.70 4.96
N GLU A 80 31.90 -40.67 5.60
CA GLU A 80 32.86 -39.57 5.69
C GLU A 80 33.67 -39.37 4.40
N GLY A 81 34.18 -38.16 4.21
CA GLY A 81 35.16 -37.84 3.17
C GLY A 81 35.93 -36.58 3.51
N GLU A 82 37.04 -36.75 4.25
CA GLU A 82 38.07 -35.74 4.47
C GLU A 82 38.64 -35.19 3.15
N GLY A 83 38.90 -33.88 3.13
CA GLY A 83 39.57 -33.17 2.05
C GLY A 83 40.20 -31.89 2.56
N ASP A 84 41.37 -32.05 3.18
CA ASP A 84 42.34 -31.02 3.55
C ASP A 84 42.71 -30.13 2.36
N GLY A 85 42.76 -28.82 2.60
CA GLY A 85 43.01 -27.79 1.59
C GLY A 85 43.25 -26.44 2.26
N ASP A 86 44.45 -26.33 2.84
CA ASP A 86 45.16 -25.13 3.23
C ASP A 86 45.05 -24.02 2.16
N ASP A 87 44.48 -22.87 2.55
CA ASP A 87 44.71 -21.56 1.91
C ASP A 87 44.64 -20.50 3.03
N GLU A 88 45.77 -20.36 3.74
CA GLU A 88 46.16 -19.10 4.36
C GLU A 88 46.41 -18.07 3.24
N ASP A 89 45.46 -17.16 3.00
CA ASP A 89 45.65 -15.77 2.51
C ASP A 89 44.31 -15.20 1.96
N ASP A 90 43.49 -14.57 2.82
CA ASP A 90 42.63 -13.42 2.41
C ASP A 90 42.21 -12.59 3.62
N ASP A 91 43.19 -11.99 4.28
CA ASP A 91 43.01 -11.00 5.37
C ASP A 91 42.84 -9.57 4.78
N GLU A 92 42.22 -9.41 3.59
CA GLU A 92 42.02 -8.10 2.93
C GLU A 92 40.64 -7.90 2.28
N ASN A 93 39.63 -8.73 2.58
CA ASN A 93 38.22 -8.46 2.25
C ASN A 93 37.40 -7.94 3.45
N GLU A 94 38.06 -7.24 4.37
CA GLU A 94 37.42 -6.29 5.28
C GLU A 94 37.03 -5.02 4.50
N GLN A 95 36.26 -5.19 3.41
CA GLN A 95 35.36 -4.12 2.99
C GLN A 95 34.55 -3.77 4.22
N VAL A 96 34.62 -2.50 4.60
CA VAL A 96 33.98 -1.87 5.75
C VAL A 96 32.45 -1.96 5.60
N ASN A 97 31.92 -3.17 5.69
CA ASN A 97 30.52 -3.43 5.93
C ASN A 97 30.33 -3.09 7.40
N VAL A 98 30.08 -1.80 7.67
CA VAL A 98 29.67 -1.32 8.98
C VAL A 98 28.60 -2.29 9.49
N SER A 99 28.88 -2.94 10.62
CA SER A 99 27.95 -3.93 11.17
C SER A 99 26.57 -3.30 11.32
N LEU A 100 25.50 -4.01 10.93
CA LEU A 100 24.11 -3.52 11.01
C LEU A 100 23.77 -2.90 12.37
N SER A 101 24.35 -3.42 13.46
CA SER A 101 24.17 -2.86 14.81
C SER A 101 24.80 -1.48 15.00
N LYS A 102 25.93 -1.20 14.34
CA LYS A 102 26.56 0.13 14.35
C LYS A 102 25.77 1.13 13.50
N MET A 103 25.31 0.72 12.31
CA MET A 103 24.41 1.54 11.49
C MET A 103 23.12 1.87 12.25
N GLU A 104 22.56 0.89 12.97
CA GLU A 104 21.39 1.07 13.82
C GLU A 104 21.65 2.10 14.94
N GLU A 105 22.77 1.99 15.68
CA GLU A 105 23.11 2.95 16.74
C GLU A 105 23.26 4.38 16.23
N GLU A 106 23.88 4.58 15.06
CA GLU A 106 24.11 5.91 14.46
C GLU A 106 22.82 6.54 13.91
N LEU A 107 21.93 5.75 13.32
CA LEU A 107 20.67 6.23 12.75
C LEU A 107 19.52 6.34 13.76
N THR A 108 19.61 5.66 14.91
CA THR A 108 18.51 5.56 15.87
C THR A 108 18.01 6.93 16.33
N GLU A 109 18.89 7.86 16.71
CA GLU A 109 18.48 9.17 17.23
C GLU A 109 17.76 9.99 16.14
N GLN A 110 18.36 10.07 14.94
CA GLN A 110 17.80 10.81 13.81
C GLN A 110 16.44 10.27 13.37
N VAL A 111 16.30 8.94 13.28
CA VAL A 111 15.06 8.30 12.85
C VAL A 111 13.98 8.42 13.93
N LEU A 112 14.34 8.35 15.21
CA LEU A 112 13.40 8.60 16.31
C LEU A 112 12.85 10.03 16.31
N GLU A 113 13.69 11.03 16.02
CA GLU A 113 13.23 12.42 15.88
C GLU A 113 12.22 12.58 14.73
N LYS A 114 12.49 11.95 13.58
CA LYS A 114 11.54 11.89 12.46
C LYS A 114 10.23 11.23 12.87
N PHE A 115 10.28 10.08 13.55
CA PHE A 115 9.07 9.40 14.04
C PHE A 115 8.30 10.22 15.08
N GLU A 116 8.97 10.99 15.94
CA GLU A 116 8.29 11.88 16.88
C GLU A 116 7.55 13.01 16.15
N LEU A 117 8.15 13.56 15.09
CA LEU A 117 7.49 14.55 14.24
C LEU A 117 6.29 13.97 13.51
N ILE A 118 6.42 12.77 12.93
CA ILE A 118 5.32 12.02 12.31
C ILE A 118 4.20 11.80 13.32
N ALA A 119 4.50 11.32 14.54
CA ALA A 119 3.52 11.08 15.59
C ALA A 119 2.75 12.36 15.98
N LYS A 120 3.46 13.48 16.15
CA LYS A 120 2.85 14.79 16.45
C LYS A 120 1.93 15.29 15.33
N THR A 121 2.33 15.07 14.07
CA THR A 121 1.50 15.44 12.91
C THR A 121 0.29 14.52 12.78
N TYR A 122 0.47 13.22 13.04
CA TYR A 122 -0.60 12.23 13.05
C TYR A 122 -1.68 12.56 14.07
N GLU A 123 -1.32 12.92 15.30
CA GLU A 123 -2.32 13.32 16.30
C GLU A 123 -3.18 14.50 15.84
N LYS A 124 -2.58 15.48 15.15
CA LYS A 124 -3.31 16.64 14.61
C LYS A 124 -4.23 16.21 13.47
N LEU A 125 -3.73 15.34 12.59
CA LEU A 125 -4.49 14.80 11.46
C LEU A 125 -5.68 13.97 11.94
N HIS A 126 -5.45 13.04 12.87
CA HIS A 126 -6.47 12.21 13.50
C HIS A 126 -7.57 13.05 14.17
N LYS A 127 -7.20 14.10 14.93
CA LYS A 127 -8.19 15.03 15.52
C LYS A 127 -9.04 15.73 14.45
N ALA A 128 -8.45 16.11 13.31
CA ALA A 128 -9.20 16.71 12.21
C ALA A 128 -10.11 15.69 11.51
N GLN A 129 -9.67 14.45 11.35
CA GLN A 129 -10.45 13.33 10.81
C GLN A 129 -11.63 12.98 11.71
N GLU A 130 -11.44 12.92 13.03
CA GLU A 130 -12.50 12.67 14.00
C GLU A 130 -13.57 13.77 13.94
N GLN A 131 -13.17 15.05 13.90
CA GLN A 131 -14.09 16.17 13.73
C GLN A 131 -14.91 16.08 12.43
N ARG A 132 -14.28 15.62 11.36
CA ARG A 132 -14.92 15.39 10.05
C ARG A 132 -15.95 14.26 10.12
N LEU A 133 -15.56 13.13 10.71
CA LEU A 133 -16.41 11.95 10.89
C LEU A 133 -17.62 12.29 11.78
N VAL A 134 -17.42 13.02 12.87
CA VAL A 134 -18.51 13.47 13.75
C VAL A 134 -19.50 14.38 13.01
N ALA A 135 -19.04 15.30 12.16
CA ALA A 135 -19.94 16.13 11.35
C ALA A 135 -20.75 15.28 10.35
N MET A 136 -20.09 14.34 9.67
CA MET A 136 -20.74 13.41 8.73
C MET A 136 -21.79 12.52 9.42
N ASN A 137 -21.47 11.97 10.59
CA ASN A 137 -22.39 11.15 11.39
C ASN A 137 -23.59 11.94 11.92
N LYS A 138 -23.49 13.26 12.04
CA LYS A 138 -24.62 14.14 12.40
C LYS A 138 -25.43 14.58 11.19
N GLY A 139 -25.01 14.22 9.97
CA GLY A 139 -25.59 14.73 8.73
C GLY A 139 -25.29 16.22 8.48
N GLU A 140 -24.28 16.77 9.16
CA GLU A 140 -23.85 18.16 8.99
C GLU A 140 -22.77 18.24 7.90
N THR A 141 -22.77 19.31 7.13
CA THR A 141 -21.67 19.58 6.19
C THR A 141 -20.39 19.89 6.97
N VAL A 142 -19.29 19.21 6.64
CA VAL A 142 -17.99 19.44 7.27
C VAL A 142 -17.58 20.91 7.04
N PRO A 143 -17.17 21.65 8.09
CA PRO A 143 -16.73 23.03 7.94
C PRO A 143 -15.55 23.13 6.96
N ALA A 144 -15.61 24.08 6.02
CA ALA A 144 -14.55 24.29 5.03
C ALA A 144 -13.16 24.53 5.65
N ALA A 145 -13.12 25.13 6.84
CA ALA A 145 -11.88 25.30 7.61
C ALA A 145 -11.30 23.96 8.09
N THR A 146 -12.14 23.01 8.50
CA THR A 146 -11.73 21.67 8.93
C THR A 146 -11.25 20.86 7.73
N GLU A 147 -11.96 20.90 6.60
CA GLU A 147 -11.52 20.25 5.35
C GLU A 147 -10.16 20.78 4.87
N LYS A 148 -9.99 22.11 4.84
CA LYS A 148 -8.71 22.72 4.45
C LYS A 148 -7.57 22.33 5.41
N ARG A 149 -7.85 22.28 6.71
CA ARG A 149 -6.86 21.85 7.72
C ARG A 149 -6.50 20.38 7.55
N TYR A 150 -7.48 19.51 7.34
CA TYR A 150 -7.28 18.09 7.08
C TYR A 150 -6.42 17.88 5.83
N ALA A 151 -6.75 18.54 4.72
CA ALA A 151 -5.97 18.46 3.47
C ALA A 151 -4.52 18.92 3.66
N LYS A 152 -4.29 20.00 4.41
CA LYS A 152 -2.94 20.50 4.73
C LYS A 152 -2.15 19.47 5.56
N LEU A 153 -2.74 18.98 6.65
CA LEU A 153 -2.10 17.99 7.53
C LEU A 153 -1.85 16.66 6.82
N LYS A 154 -2.72 16.29 5.87
CA LYS A 154 -2.53 15.10 5.02
C LYS A 154 -1.32 15.29 4.11
N GLY A 155 -1.18 16.44 3.47
CA GLY A 155 0.02 16.76 2.67
C GLY A 155 1.29 16.71 3.52
N GLU A 156 1.31 17.41 4.65
CA GLU A 156 2.44 17.39 5.60
C GLU A 156 2.79 15.97 6.07
N MET A 157 1.78 15.09 6.24
CA MET A 157 2.02 13.69 6.62
C MET A 157 2.63 12.88 5.48
N VAL A 158 2.20 13.10 4.24
CA VAL A 158 2.77 12.42 3.06
C VAL A 158 4.23 12.81 2.91
N ASP A 159 4.53 14.12 2.96
CA ASP A 159 5.90 14.63 2.85
C ASP A 159 6.82 13.99 3.93
N LEU A 160 6.35 13.92 5.18
CA LEU A 160 7.12 13.29 6.27
C LEU A 160 7.30 11.77 6.12
N MET A 161 6.34 11.08 5.49
CA MET A 161 6.41 9.63 5.26
C MET A 161 7.28 9.29 4.04
N GLU A 162 7.38 10.18 3.05
CA GLU A 162 8.31 10.04 1.92
C GLU A 162 9.78 10.09 2.37
N ASP A 163 10.08 10.87 3.42
CA ASP A 163 11.43 10.99 4.02
C ASP A 163 11.86 9.77 4.87
N VAL A 164 11.02 8.73 4.96
CA VAL A 164 11.27 7.49 5.72
C VAL A 164 11.36 6.31 4.77
N HIS A 165 12.58 5.77 4.60
CA HIS A 165 12.81 4.54 3.85
C HIS A 165 12.34 3.33 4.68
N LEU A 166 11.07 2.96 4.54
CA LEU A 166 10.52 1.77 5.20
C LEU A 166 11.17 0.50 4.64
N ASN A 167 11.37 -0.49 5.52
CA ASN A 167 11.79 -1.82 5.08
C ASN A 167 10.71 -2.43 4.16
N ASN A 168 11.10 -3.10 3.08
CA ASN A 168 10.17 -3.77 2.15
C ASN A 168 9.19 -4.70 2.84
N PHE A 169 9.62 -5.48 3.84
CA PHE A 169 8.71 -6.34 4.60
C PHE A 169 7.59 -5.54 5.28
N ARG A 170 7.94 -4.35 5.80
CA ARG A 170 6.98 -3.46 6.43
C ARG A 170 6.04 -2.82 5.40
N ILE A 171 6.53 -2.51 4.20
CA ILE A 171 5.71 -2.02 3.09
C ILE A 171 4.69 -3.08 2.68
N GLU A 172 5.10 -4.34 2.53
CA GLU A 172 4.22 -5.47 2.20
C GLU A 172 3.14 -5.68 3.27
N GLU A 173 3.50 -5.68 4.55
CA GLU A 173 2.54 -5.81 5.65
C GLU A 173 1.48 -4.68 5.62
N LEU A 174 1.91 -3.43 5.36
CA LEU A 174 1.01 -2.29 5.25
C LEU A 174 0.11 -2.38 4.00
N LEU A 175 0.65 -2.87 2.88
CA LEU A 175 -0.10 -3.09 1.65
C LEU A 175 -1.15 -4.19 1.81
N ASP A 176 -0.80 -5.28 2.47
CA ASP A 176 -1.71 -6.38 2.80
C ASP A 176 -2.81 -5.92 3.73
N HIS A 177 -2.48 -5.12 4.74
CA HIS A 177 -3.47 -4.54 5.64
C HIS A 177 -4.45 -3.63 4.88
N LEU A 178 -3.94 -2.71 4.05
CA LEU A 178 -4.76 -1.82 3.21
C LEU A 178 -5.66 -2.61 2.25
N THR A 179 -5.11 -3.63 1.60
CA THR A 179 -5.83 -4.50 0.68
C THR A 179 -6.89 -5.31 1.42
N GLY A 180 -6.61 -5.78 2.63
CA GLY A 180 -7.55 -6.43 3.52
C GLY A 180 -8.74 -5.55 3.87
N LEU A 181 -8.50 -4.29 4.27
CA LEU A 181 -9.54 -3.31 4.54
C LEU A 181 -10.39 -3.00 3.29
N ASN A 182 -9.74 -2.80 2.14
CA ASN A 182 -10.43 -2.55 0.88
C ASN A 182 -11.30 -3.74 0.45
N ASN A 183 -10.79 -4.96 0.53
CA ASN A 183 -11.54 -6.17 0.21
C ASN A 183 -12.73 -6.37 1.16
N ARG A 184 -12.57 -6.06 2.45
CA ARG A 184 -13.65 -6.08 3.42
C ARG A 184 -14.73 -5.04 3.07
N LEU A 185 -14.34 -3.81 2.76
CA LEU A 185 -15.25 -2.74 2.33
C LEU A 185 -16.03 -3.13 1.08
N LEU A 186 -15.33 -3.54 0.01
CA LEU A 186 -15.94 -3.99 -1.25
C LEU A 186 -16.87 -5.20 -1.04
N GLY A 187 -16.52 -6.09 -0.12
CA GLY A 187 -17.37 -7.22 0.28
C GLY A 187 -18.69 -6.78 0.90
N LEU A 188 -18.67 -5.75 1.77
CA LEU A 188 -19.86 -5.17 2.39
C LEU A 188 -20.72 -4.42 1.37
N GLU A 189 -20.11 -3.54 0.58
CA GLU A 189 -20.78 -2.78 -0.48
C GLU A 189 -21.37 -3.71 -1.55
N GLY A 190 -20.67 -4.79 -1.90
CA GLY A 190 -21.14 -5.81 -2.82
C GLY A 190 -22.36 -6.56 -2.28
N LYS A 191 -22.40 -6.89 -0.98
CA LYS A 191 -23.60 -7.47 -0.34
C LYS A 191 -24.76 -6.48 -0.37
N LEU A 192 -24.52 -5.21 -0.07
CA LEU A 192 -25.54 -4.17 -0.11
C LEU A 192 -26.12 -4.00 -1.53
N LEU A 193 -25.25 -3.98 -2.55
CA LEU A 193 -25.63 -3.90 -3.96
C LEU A 193 -26.45 -5.12 -4.41
N ARG A 194 -26.14 -6.33 -3.92
CA ARG A 194 -26.94 -7.54 -4.21
C ARG A 194 -28.37 -7.44 -3.68
N PHE A 195 -28.58 -6.82 -2.52
CA PHE A 195 -29.93 -6.53 -2.01
C PHE A 195 -30.66 -5.52 -2.90
N ALA A 196 -29.95 -4.49 -3.38
CA ALA A 196 -30.50 -3.50 -4.29
C ALA A 196 -30.94 -4.14 -5.63
N ASP A 197 -30.14 -5.05 -6.18
CA ASP A 197 -30.44 -5.78 -7.41
C ASP A 197 -31.68 -6.70 -7.28
N ARG A 198 -31.85 -7.37 -6.13
CA ARG A 198 -33.09 -8.15 -5.82
C ARG A 198 -34.34 -7.27 -5.86
N CYS A 199 -34.21 -5.99 -5.52
CA CYS A 199 -35.27 -4.99 -5.60
C CYS A 199 -35.35 -4.27 -6.96
N LYS A 200 -34.62 -4.76 -7.98
CA LYS A 200 -34.58 -4.22 -9.34
C LYS A 200 -34.04 -2.79 -9.43
N ILE A 201 -33.14 -2.43 -8.53
CA ILE A 201 -32.36 -1.18 -8.62
C ILE A 201 -31.13 -1.47 -9.50
N LYS A 202 -30.92 -0.66 -10.54
CA LYS A 202 -29.76 -0.83 -11.42
C LYS A 202 -28.48 -0.35 -10.70
N ARG A 203 -27.36 -1.02 -10.96
CA ARG A 203 -26.06 -0.67 -10.36
C ARG A 203 -25.67 0.82 -10.53
N PRO A 204 -25.77 1.44 -11.71
CA PRO A 204 -25.42 2.86 -11.85
C PRO A 204 -26.28 3.79 -10.98
N ASP A 205 -27.58 3.47 -10.85
CA ASP A 205 -28.50 4.24 -10.02
C ASP A 205 -28.18 4.06 -8.53
N PHE A 206 -27.83 2.83 -8.12
CA PHE A 206 -27.40 2.56 -6.75
C PHE A 206 -26.12 3.33 -6.40
N VAL A 207 -25.08 3.19 -7.22
CA VAL A 207 -23.76 3.84 -6.99
C VAL A 207 -23.94 5.35 -6.89
N LYS A 208 -24.74 5.95 -7.78
CA LYS A 208 -25.02 7.39 -7.75
C LYS A 208 -25.66 7.86 -6.43
N GLN A 209 -26.50 7.04 -5.81
CA GLN A 209 -27.16 7.39 -4.54
C GLN A 209 -26.34 7.02 -3.31
N TYR A 210 -25.46 6.04 -3.43
CA TYR A 210 -24.65 5.51 -2.34
C TYR A 210 -23.34 6.30 -2.16
N GLN A 211 -22.63 6.57 -3.26
CA GLN A 211 -21.31 7.19 -3.23
C GLN A 211 -21.33 8.60 -2.63
N GLY A 212 -20.44 8.87 -1.68
CA GLY A 212 -20.38 10.12 -0.91
C GLY A 212 -21.42 10.23 0.21
N HIS A 213 -22.26 9.21 0.38
CA HIS A 213 -23.28 9.13 1.43
C HIS A 213 -23.20 7.80 2.20
N GLU A 214 -22.04 7.16 2.24
CA GLU A 214 -21.80 5.87 2.87
C GLU A 214 -21.98 5.94 4.39
N LEU A 215 -21.63 7.09 4.98
CA LEU A 215 -21.72 7.38 6.42
C LEU A 215 -22.91 8.28 6.80
N ASP A 216 -23.76 8.63 5.83
CA ASP A 216 -24.94 9.48 6.09
C ASP A 216 -25.97 8.71 6.95
N PRO A 217 -26.32 9.21 8.17
CA PRO A 217 -27.29 8.57 9.05
C PRO A 217 -28.70 8.53 8.45
N ASN A 218 -29.03 9.52 7.60
CA ASN A 218 -30.37 9.69 7.03
C ASN A 218 -30.48 9.09 5.62
N TRP A 219 -29.46 8.35 5.18
CA TRP A 219 -29.39 7.79 3.83
C TRP A 219 -30.60 6.90 3.51
N MET A 220 -30.98 6.02 4.45
CA MET A 220 -32.09 5.08 4.26
C MET A 220 -33.43 5.81 4.09
N GLU A 221 -33.67 6.87 4.85
CA GLU A 221 -34.85 7.72 4.71
C GLU A 221 -34.86 8.42 3.35
N ARG A 222 -33.74 9.05 2.99
CA ARG A 222 -33.58 9.77 1.72
C ARG A 222 -33.80 8.87 0.51
N VAL A 223 -33.23 7.66 0.50
CA VAL A 223 -33.40 6.75 -0.63
C VAL A 223 -34.81 6.15 -0.68
N GLY A 224 -35.49 6.00 0.45
CA GLY A 224 -36.89 5.55 0.51
C GLY A 224 -37.87 6.53 -0.14
N GLU A 225 -37.54 7.83 -0.15
CA GLU A 225 -38.33 8.87 -0.81
C GLU A 225 -38.10 8.97 -2.32
N LEU A 226 -37.08 8.29 -2.85
CA LEU A 226 -36.73 8.38 -4.27
C LEU A 226 -37.83 7.82 -5.20
N PRO A 227 -37.95 8.38 -6.42
CA PRO A 227 -38.86 7.86 -7.41
C PRO A 227 -38.40 6.46 -7.86
N GLY A 228 -39.20 5.44 -7.55
CA GLY A 228 -38.94 4.07 -8.00
C GLY A 228 -39.48 3.05 -7.01
N LYS A 229 -40.26 2.09 -7.48
CA LYS A 229 -40.78 1.00 -6.63
C LYS A 229 -39.66 0.15 -6.02
N GLY A 230 -38.51 0.07 -6.70
CA GLY A 230 -37.35 -0.69 -6.22
C GLY A 230 -36.73 -0.11 -4.95
N TRP A 231 -36.60 1.21 -4.86
CA TRP A 231 -36.06 1.88 -3.68
C TRP A 231 -36.95 1.72 -2.43
N LYS A 232 -38.27 1.82 -2.61
CA LYS A 232 -39.23 1.52 -1.53
C LYS A 232 -39.14 0.06 -1.09
N ALA A 233 -39.14 -0.87 -2.04
CA ALA A 233 -39.02 -2.29 -1.72
C ALA A 233 -37.67 -2.63 -1.07
N PHE A 234 -36.59 -1.91 -1.38
CA PHE A 234 -35.27 -2.10 -0.78
C PHE A 234 -35.28 -1.77 0.71
N ILE A 235 -35.82 -0.62 1.10
CA ILE A 235 -35.92 -0.20 2.50
C ILE A 235 -37.00 -0.99 3.26
N GLU A 236 -38.11 -1.34 2.63
CA GLU A 236 -39.20 -2.09 3.29
C GLU A 236 -38.88 -3.58 3.50
N ARG A 237 -38.10 -4.20 2.60
CA ARG A 237 -37.82 -5.65 2.66
C ARG A 237 -36.56 -6.00 3.44
N TYR A 238 -35.56 -5.11 3.44
CA TYR A 238 -34.25 -5.38 4.04
C TYR A 238 -33.78 -4.26 4.99
N PRO A 239 -34.63 -3.70 5.86
CA PRO A 239 -34.24 -2.55 6.70
C PRO A 239 -33.07 -2.90 7.64
N ASP A 240 -33.15 -4.07 8.29
CA ASP A 240 -32.17 -4.50 9.29
C ASP A 240 -30.84 -4.88 8.64
N GLU A 241 -30.87 -5.60 7.52
CA GLU A 241 -29.66 -5.98 6.79
C GLU A 241 -28.93 -4.77 6.21
N ILE A 242 -29.68 -3.78 5.70
CA ILE A 242 -29.09 -2.53 5.20
C ILE A 242 -28.44 -1.75 6.35
N ALA A 243 -29.14 -1.60 7.48
CA ALA A 243 -28.62 -0.91 8.65
C ALA A 243 -27.34 -1.58 9.16
N GLN A 244 -27.34 -2.90 9.30
CA GLN A 244 -26.19 -3.67 9.76
C GLN A 244 -25.00 -3.56 8.81
N LEU A 245 -25.22 -3.67 7.49
CA LEU A 245 -24.16 -3.53 6.50
C LEU A 245 -23.55 -2.13 6.51
N ARG A 246 -24.38 -1.09 6.66
CA ARG A 246 -23.90 0.30 6.74
C ARG A 246 -23.15 0.58 8.03
N GLU A 247 -23.58 0.00 9.16
CA GLU A 247 -22.82 0.05 10.41
C GLU A 247 -21.45 -0.61 10.26
N GLN A 248 -21.37 -1.76 9.59
CA GLN A 248 -20.10 -2.44 9.31
C GLN A 248 -19.19 -1.62 8.38
N VAL A 249 -19.76 -0.95 7.38
CA VAL A 249 -19.02 0.00 6.51
C VAL A 249 -18.49 1.17 7.32
N GLY A 250 -19.30 1.71 8.24
CA GLY A 250 -18.89 2.74 9.18
C GLY A 250 -17.75 2.30 10.10
N GLY A 251 -17.79 1.04 10.55
CA GLY A 251 -16.70 0.42 11.32
C GLY A 251 -15.38 0.36 10.55
N VAL A 252 -15.40 -0.10 9.30
CA VAL A 252 -14.20 -0.14 8.43
C VAL A 252 -13.66 1.27 8.16
N SER A 253 -14.53 2.28 8.10
CA SER A 253 -14.12 3.68 7.87
C SER A 253 -13.50 4.36 9.11
N ALA A 254 -13.65 3.75 10.29
CA ALA A 254 -13.13 4.24 11.56
C ALA A 254 -11.85 3.51 12.01
N GLU A 255 -11.52 2.38 11.35
CA GLU A 255 -10.23 1.68 11.46
C GLU A 255 -9.14 2.44 10.68
#